data_AF-A0A5C6FDR3-F1
#
_entry.id   AF-A0A5C6FDR3-F1
#
_cell.length_a   1.000
_cell.length_b   1.000
_cell.length_c   1.000
_cell.angle_alpha   90.00
_cell.angle_beta   90.00
_cell.angle_gamma   90.00
#
_symmetry.space_group_name_H-M   'P 1'
#
loop_
_entity.id
_entity.type
_entity.pdbx_description
1 polymer ?
#
loop_
_entity_poly.entity_id
_entity_poly.type
_entity_poly.pdbx_seq_one_letter_code
_entity_poly.pdbx_strand_id
1 'polypeptide(L)'
;MPSVADALRQFAPAYLKQNPGSVSTIGQKVLAAIVRCRTGALGGVHYQCDGCGREHWVGRSCGNRHCPNCGHEKTQLWIEAQSVKLMPVHHFLVTFTVPRELGSVLRAHQADGYRCLFDASSASIRDVGAATKSLRGCALGFFGVLHTWGRDPAVYHPHIHYVVPGGGVKLDDRGDAVSWQSTPKNFLFHHATLIRVYKAKLADELRAAGLYDGVPKQVWGKHFVVDIQPVGHGVPTLKYLAPYVHRVAINNSRIVSVDEAEVTGVVSSGRSLTVD
;
A
#
# COMPACT_ATOMS: atom_id res chain seq x y z
N MET A 1 -24.57 5.65 7.92
CA MET A 1 -23.86 4.66 7.09
C MET A 1 -23.06 3.79 8.02
N PRO A 2 -23.18 2.46 7.93
CA PRO A 2 -22.37 1.56 8.74
C PRO A 2 -20.88 1.73 8.41
N SER A 3 -20.03 1.49 9.41
CA SER A 3 -18.59 1.69 9.31
C SER A 3 -17.82 0.54 9.95
N VAL A 4 -16.52 0.45 9.63
CA VAL A 4 -15.62 -0.50 10.29
C VAL A 4 -15.59 -0.26 11.80
N ALA A 5 -15.72 1.00 12.24
CA ALA A 5 -15.75 1.31 13.66
C ALA A 5 -17.03 0.79 14.34
N ASP A 6 -18.17 0.74 13.63
CA ASP A 6 -19.42 0.18 14.17
C ASP A 6 -19.31 -1.34 14.32
N ALA A 7 -18.81 -2.03 13.30
CA ALA A 7 -18.53 -3.47 13.37
C ALA A 7 -17.58 -3.82 14.53
N LEU A 8 -16.49 -3.06 14.69
CA LEU A 8 -15.53 -3.30 15.78
C LEU A 8 -16.13 -3.02 17.17
N ARG A 9 -17.04 -2.04 17.31
CA ARG A 9 -17.73 -1.81 18.58
C ARG A 9 -18.64 -2.98 18.95
N GLN A 10 -19.36 -3.51 17.96
CA GLN A 10 -20.32 -4.59 18.15
C GLN A 10 -19.61 -5.91 18.48
N PHE A 11 -18.65 -6.33 17.67
CA PHE A 11 -18.14 -7.71 17.71
C PHE A 11 -16.79 -7.89 18.40
N ALA A 12 -15.93 -6.86 18.42
CA ALA A 12 -14.58 -7.02 18.96
C ALA A 12 -14.53 -7.40 20.46
N PRO A 13 -15.40 -6.91 21.36
CA PRO A 13 -15.38 -7.30 22.76
C PRO A 13 -15.60 -8.82 22.96
N ALA A 14 -16.59 -9.39 22.29
CA ALA A 14 -16.86 -10.83 22.36
C ALA A 14 -15.73 -11.64 21.74
N TYR A 15 -15.25 -11.23 20.57
CA TYR A 15 -14.12 -11.88 19.88
C TYR A 15 -12.86 -11.94 20.76
N LEU A 16 -12.48 -10.83 21.40
CA LEU A 16 -11.29 -10.77 22.26
C LEU A 16 -11.43 -11.64 23.51
N LYS A 17 -12.64 -11.74 24.07
CA LYS A 17 -12.92 -12.62 25.23
C LYS A 17 -12.80 -14.09 24.85
N GLN A 18 -13.29 -14.47 23.67
CA GLN A 18 -13.24 -15.85 23.17
C GLN A 18 -11.84 -16.24 22.66
N ASN A 19 -11.04 -15.27 22.21
CA ASN A 19 -9.72 -15.49 21.60
C ASN A 19 -8.63 -14.71 22.34
N PRO A 20 -8.33 -15.04 23.61
CA PRO A 20 -7.31 -14.34 24.38
C PRO A 20 -5.94 -14.46 23.70
N GLY A 21 -5.23 -13.34 23.57
CA GLY A 21 -3.89 -13.28 22.93
C GLY A 21 -3.90 -13.26 21.40
N SER A 22 -5.06 -13.35 20.73
CA SER A 22 -5.17 -13.28 19.26
C SER A 22 -4.74 -11.93 18.67
N VAL A 23 -4.85 -10.86 19.46
CA VAL A 23 -4.47 -9.49 19.07
C VAL A 23 -3.34 -9.00 19.96
N SER A 24 -2.23 -8.58 19.35
CA SER A 24 -1.08 -8.02 20.04
C SER A 24 -1.45 -6.76 20.84
N THR A 25 -0.63 -6.39 21.82
CA THR A 25 -0.84 -5.17 22.62
C THR A 25 -0.96 -3.91 21.75
N ILE A 26 -0.19 -3.82 20.66
CA ILE A 26 -0.29 -2.72 19.69
C ILE A 26 -1.64 -2.77 18.97
N GLY A 27 -2.07 -3.95 18.53
CA GLY A 27 -3.39 -4.14 17.92
C GLY A 27 -4.55 -3.75 18.83
N GLN A 28 -4.46 -4.07 20.12
CA GLN A 28 -5.46 -3.68 21.13
C GLN A 28 -5.51 -2.16 21.30
N LYS A 29 -4.36 -1.47 21.34
CA LYS A 29 -4.31 0.00 21.36
C LYS A 29 -4.94 0.62 20.12
N VAL A 30 -4.71 0.03 18.94
CA VAL A 30 -5.33 0.47 17.68
C VAL A 30 -6.84 0.28 17.74
N LEU A 31 -7.32 -0.89 18.18
CA LEU A 31 -8.75 -1.17 18.34
C LEU A 31 -9.43 -0.15 19.28
N ALA A 32 -8.83 0.08 20.45
CA ALA A 32 -9.33 1.05 21.42
C ALA A 32 -9.41 2.48 20.86
N ALA A 33 -8.47 2.89 20.00
CA ALA A 33 -8.54 4.17 19.31
C ALA A 33 -9.70 4.22 18.31
N ILE A 34 -9.87 3.17 17.50
CA ILE A 34 -10.91 3.11 16.45
C ILE A 34 -12.31 3.11 17.07
N VAL A 35 -12.57 2.28 18.08
CA VAL A 35 -13.91 2.18 18.69
C VAL A 35 -14.34 3.47 19.39
N ARG A 36 -13.41 4.27 19.93
CA ARG A 36 -13.73 5.59 20.53
C ARG A 36 -13.88 6.71 19.51
N CYS A 37 -13.37 6.55 18.30
CA CYS A 37 -13.34 7.59 17.28
C CYS A 37 -14.76 8.09 16.95
N ARG A 38 -14.98 9.41 16.97
CA ARG A 38 -16.26 10.08 16.68
C ARG A 38 -17.42 9.80 17.66
N THR A 39 -17.20 9.08 18.75
CA THR A 39 -18.27 8.74 19.73
C THR A 39 -18.53 9.83 20.77
N GLY A 40 -17.62 10.79 20.93
CA GLY A 40 -17.62 11.73 22.06
C GLY A 40 -16.71 11.32 23.22
N ALA A 41 -16.28 10.04 23.28
CA ALA A 41 -15.30 9.56 24.28
C ALA A 41 -13.89 10.19 24.15
N LEU A 42 -13.67 11.02 23.12
CA LEU A 42 -12.46 11.81 22.89
C LEU A 42 -12.73 13.33 22.97
N GLY A 43 -13.88 13.71 23.52
CA GLY A 43 -14.44 15.05 23.42
C GLY A 43 -15.17 15.27 22.08
N GLY A 44 -15.77 16.45 21.96
CA GLY A 44 -16.51 16.89 20.77
C GLY A 44 -16.17 18.32 20.39
N VAL A 45 -16.66 18.71 19.23
CA VAL A 45 -16.65 20.10 18.76
C VAL A 45 -18.09 20.49 18.51
N HIS A 46 -18.51 21.58 19.15
CA HIS A 46 -19.77 22.26 18.88
C HIS A 46 -19.48 23.46 17.99
N TYR A 47 -20.27 23.65 16.94
CA TYR A 47 -20.20 24.82 16.08
C TYR A 47 -21.58 25.17 15.55
N GLN A 48 -21.80 26.45 15.26
CA GLN A 48 -23.04 26.94 14.67
C GLN A 48 -22.78 27.31 13.20
N CYS A 49 -23.74 27.03 12.32
CA CYS A 49 -23.68 27.48 10.95
C CYS A 49 -24.08 28.96 10.86
N ASP A 50 -23.16 29.82 10.43
CA ASP A 50 -23.41 31.26 10.29
C ASP A 50 -24.59 31.59 9.35
N GLY A 51 -24.82 30.76 8.33
CA GLY A 51 -25.88 31.00 7.34
C GLY A 51 -27.28 30.60 7.78
N CYS A 52 -27.43 29.57 8.62
CA CYS A 52 -28.76 29.06 9.02
C CYS A 52 -28.99 28.91 10.52
N GLY A 53 -28.02 29.31 11.35
CA GLY A 53 -28.10 29.27 12.81
C GLY A 53 -28.15 27.87 13.43
N ARG A 54 -28.11 26.81 12.62
CA ARG A 54 -28.15 25.43 13.14
C ARG A 54 -26.88 25.10 13.90
N GLU A 55 -27.06 24.56 15.10
CA GLU A 55 -25.98 23.99 15.89
C GLU A 55 -25.63 22.59 15.39
N HIS A 56 -24.34 22.30 15.38
CA HIS A 56 -23.79 21.03 14.96
C HIS A 56 -22.85 20.53 16.04
N TRP A 57 -22.87 19.22 16.25
CA TRP A 57 -21.91 18.54 17.09
C TRP A 57 -21.19 17.46 16.30
N VAL A 58 -19.89 17.35 16.53
CA VAL A 58 -19.10 16.24 16.00
C VAL A 58 -18.11 15.73 17.03
N GLY A 59 -18.14 14.42 17.29
CA GLY A 59 -17.13 13.77 18.12
C GLY A 59 -15.73 13.91 17.51
N ARG A 60 -14.70 14.06 18.36
CA ARG A 60 -13.31 14.17 17.89
C ARG A 60 -12.80 12.86 17.28
N SER A 61 -11.89 13.01 16.32
CA SER A 61 -11.24 11.86 15.65
C SER A 61 -10.11 11.29 16.53
N CYS A 62 -9.83 9.99 16.44
CA CYS A 62 -8.74 9.38 17.20
C CYS A 62 -7.35 9.65 16.63
N GLY A 63 -7.25 10.15 15.39
CA GLY A 63 -5.99 10.46 14.72
C GLY A 63 -5.09 9.26 14.38
N ASN A 64 -5.48 8.03 14.77
CA ASN A 64 -4.71 6.83 14.51
C ASN A 64 -4.67 6.53 13.01
N ARG A 65 -3.47 6.23 12.47
CA ARG A 65 -3.26 5.92 11.05
C ARG A 65 -4.06 4.71 10.54
N HIS A 66 -4.50 3.85 11.45
CA HIS A 66 -5.26 2.65 11.12
C HIS A 66 -6.79 2.88 11.13
N CYS A 67 -7.26 4.06 11.54
CA CYS A 67 -8.68 4.33 11.64
C CYS A 67 -9.26 4.76 10.28
N PRO A 68 -10.26 4.06 9.71
CA PRO A 68 -10.84 4.40 8.40
C PRO A 68 -11.68 5.68 8.44
N ASN A 69 -12.08 6.15 9.62
CA ASN A 69 -12.71 7.46 9.83
C ASN A 69 -11.70 8.62 9.83
N CYS A 70 -10.41 8.29 9.95
CA CYS A 70 -9.32 9.27 10.05
C CYS A 70 -8.47 9.26 8.77
N GLY A 71 -7.54 10.20 8.68
CA GLY A 71 -6.49 10.19 7.67
C GLY A 71 -6.88 10.73 6.29
N HIS A 72 -8.13 11.13 6.06
CA HIS A 72 -8.55 11.75 4.79
C HIS A 72 -7.69 12.98 4.45
N GLU A 73 -7.62 13.94 5.37
CA GLU A 73 -6.82 15.17 5.19
C GLU A 73 -5.33 14.85 4.94
N LYS A 74 -4.73 13.97 5.76
CA LYS A 74 -3.35 13.51 5.55
C LYS A 74 -3.16 12.86 4.16
N THR A 75 -4.16 12.11 3.69
CA THR A 75 -4.14 11.53 2.35
C THR A 75 -4.15 12.62 1.27
N GLN A 76 -4.97 13.65 1.40
CA GLN A 76 -5.02 14.76 0.43
C GLN A 76 -3.72 15.56 0.41
N LEU A 77 -3.22 15.96 1.59
CA LEU A 77 -1.94 16.66 1.70
C LEU A 77 -0.79 15.84 1.10
N TRP A 78 -0.79 14.52 1.31
CA TRP A 78 0.18 13.64 0.68
C TRP A 78 0.02 13.59 -0.85
N ILE A 79 -1.21 13.51 -1.36
CA ILE A 79 -1.50 13.53 -2.80
C ILE A 79 -0.97 14.83 -3.41
N GLU A 80 -1.26 15.97 -2.81
CA GLU A 80 -0.79 17.28 -3.26
C GLU A 80 0.74 17.33 -3.28
N ALA A 81 1.38 16.96 -2.18
CA ALA A 81 2.83 16.98 -2.04
C ALA A 81 3.56 16.04 -3.00
N GLN A 82 2.97 14.91 -3.39
CA GLN A 82 3.58 14.06 -4.42
C GLN A 82 3.21 14.49 -5.84
N SER A 83 2.02 15.06 -6.05
CA SER A 83 1.57 15.52 -7.38
C SER A 83 2.49 16.62 -7.93
N VAL A 84 2.99 17.52 -7.06
CA VAL A 84 3.94 18.57 -7.48
C VAL A 84 5.31 18.01 -7.91
N LYS A 85 5.64 16.77 -7.53
CA LYS A 85 6.90 16.11 -7.90
C LYS A 85 6.78 15.29 -9.18
N LEU A 86 5.57 15.12 -9.72
CA LEU A 86 5.36 14.37 -10.94
C LEU A 86 5.87 15.17 -12.13
N MET A 87 6.70 14.54 -12.94
CA MET A 87 7.14 15.11 -14.21
C MET A 87 6.00 15.12 -15.23
N PRO A 88 5.95 16.07 -16.17
CA PRO A 88 4.91 16.13 -17.21
C PRO A 88 5.19 15.12 -18.36
N VAL A 89 5.37 13.84 -18.01
CA VAL A 89 5.67 12.73 -18.92
C VAL A 89 4.67 11.59 -18.77
N HIS A 90 4.69 10.60 -19.66
CA HIS A 90 3.94 9.37 -19.43
C HIS A 90 4.59 8.54 -18.31
N HIS A 91 3.81 7.72 -17.63
CA HIS A 91 4.23 6.92 -16.48
C HIS A 91 3.83 5.47 -16.65
N PHE A 92 4.45 4.63 -15.84
CA PHE A 92 4.14 3.23 -15.67
C PHE A 92 3.86 2.93 -14.20
N LEU A 93 2.88 2.06 -13.96
CA LEU A 93 2.69 1.39 -12.68
C LEU A 93 3.41 0.05 -12.75
N VAL A 94 4.45 -0.12 -11.93
CA VAL A 94 5.22 -1.36 -11.85
C VAL A 94 4.92 -2.05 -10.52
N THR A 95 4.31 -3.24 -10.57
CA THR A 95 3.91 -3.98 -9.37
C THR A 95 4.79 -5.22 -9.19
N PHE A 96 5.51 -5.29 -8.07
CA PHE A 96 6.30 -6.46 -7.69
C PHE A 96 5.54 -7.31 -6.68
N THR A 97 5.40 -8.60 -7.00
CA THR A 97 4.69 -9.56 -6.14
C THR A 97 5.59 -10.77 -5.87
N VAL A 98 5.38 -11.41 -4.71
CA VAL A 98 6.06 -12.66 -4.32
C VAL A 98 5.10 -13.85 -4.30
N PRO A 99 5.60 -15.08 -4.46
CA PRO A 99 4.81 -16.29 -4.21
C PRO A 99 4.21 -16.27 -2.80
N ARG A 100 2.98 -16.79 -2.66
CA ARG A 100 2.21 -16.75 -1.41
C ARG A 100 2.97 -17.33 -0.22
N GLU A 101 3.71 -18.41 -0.45
CA GLU A 101 4.44 -19.13 0.59
C GLU A 101 5.58 -18.30 1.21
N LEU A 102 6.20 -17.42 0.42
CA LEU A 102 7.20 -16.46 0.89
C LEU A 102 6.58 -15.44 1.87
N GLY A 103 5.27 -15.21 1.77
CA GLY A 103 4.52 -14.33 2.67
C GLY A 103 4.59 -14.74 4.14
N SER A 104 4.77 -16.03 4.46
CA SER A 104 4.92 -16.47 5.87
C SER A 104 6.16 -15.86 6.53
N VAL A 105 7.31 -15.92 5.84
CA VAL A 105 8.58 -15.33 6.27
C VAL A 105 8.47 -13.81 6.37
N LEU A 106 7.89 -13.15 5.36
CA LEU A 106 7.72 -11.70 5.38
C LEU A 106 6.80 -11.24 6.52
N ARG A 107 5.76 -12.01 6.82
CA ARG A 107 4.84 -11.71 7.92
C ARG A 107 5.50 -11.87 9.27
N ALA A 108 6.36 -12.87 9.45
CA ALA A 108 7.11 -13.09 10.69
C ALA A 108 8.19 -12.03 10.91
N HIS A 109 8.80 -11.53 9.83
CA HIS A 109 9.93 -10.60 9.86
C HIS A 109 9.62 -9.29 9.12
N GLN A 110 8.53 -8.62 9.49
CA GLN A 110 7.98 -7.51 8.69
C GLN A 110 8.99 -6.39 8.40
N ALA A 111 9.75 -5.94 9.39
CA ALA A 111 10.69 -4.83 9.21
C ALA A 111 11.79 -5.18 8.18
N ASP A 112 12.49 -6.29 8.41
CA ASP A 112 13.59 -6.73 7.53
C ASP A 112 13.06 -7.26 6.18
N GLY A 113 11.98 -8.03 6.20
CA GLY A 113 11.35 -8.58 5.00
C GLY A 113 10.82 -7.51 4.07
N TYR A 114 10.17 -6.46 4.58
CA TYR A 114 9.72 -5.36 3.75
C TYR A 114 10.87 -4.50 3.24
N ARG A 115 11.92 -4.31 4.05
CA ARG A 115 13.18 -3.69 3.57
C ARG A 115 13.74 -4.47 2.39
N CYS A 116 13.88 -5.79 2.51
CA CYS A 116 14.37 -6.66 1.42
C CYS A 116 13.52 -6.53 0.15
N LEU A 117 12.19 -6.44 0.27
CA LEU A 117 11.31 -6.21 -0.88
C LEU A 117 11.61 -4.87 -1.56
N PHE A 118 11.72 -3.78 -0.79
CA PHE A 118 12.02 -2.44 -1.34
C PHE A 118 13.40 -2.39 -1.99
N ASP A 119 14.42 -2.93 -1.32
CA ASP A 119 15.81 -2.90 -1.81
C ASP A 119 15.93 -3.71 -3.10
N ALA A 120 15.41 -4.95 -3.10
CA ALA A 120 15.45 -5.81 -4.29
C ALA A 120 14.68 -5.22 -5.47
N SER A 121 13.45 -4.73 -5.26
CA SER A 121 12.62 -4.22 -6.36
C SER A 121 13.11 -2.87 -6.90
N SER A 122 13.53 -1.95 -6.05
CA SER A 122 14.08 -0.66 -6.48
C SER A 122 15.41 -0.81 -7.23
N ALA A 123 16.31 -1.66 -6.73
CA ALA A 123 17.56 -1.97 -7.42
C ALA A 123 17.31 -2.69 -8.75
N SER A 124 16.28 -3.54 -8.84
CA SER A 124 15.90 -4.18 -10.10
C SER A 124 15.47 -3.18 -11.16
N ILE A 125 14.65 -2.17 -10.79
CA ILE A 125 14.27 -1.09 -11.72
C ILE A 125 15.51 -0.34 -12.22
N ARG A 126 16.44 0.00 -11.31
CA ARG A 126 17.66 0.74 -11.65
C ARG A 126 18.59 -0.05 -12.57
N ASP A 127 18.89 -1.30 -12.23
CA ASP A 127 19.83 -2.12 -12.98
C ASP A 127 19.29 -2.48 -14.38
N VAL A 128 18.01 -2.83 -14.46
CA VAL A 128 17.36 -3.10 -15.76
C VAL A 128 17.24 -1.81 -16.58
N GLY A 129 16.97 -0.68 -15.94
CA GLY A 129 17.03 0.66 -16.55
C GLY A 129 18.40 0.95 -17.15
N ALA A 130 19.48 0.78 -16.38
CA ALA A 130 20.85 1.00 -16.84
C ALA A 130 21.25 0.07 -18.01
N ALA A 131 20.75 -1.17 -18.02
CA ALA A 131 20.98 -2.13 -19.10
C ALA A 131 20.12 -1.87 -20.35
N THR A 132 19.05 -1.07 -20.24
CA THR A 132 18.13 -0.77 -21.34
C THR A 132 18.76 0.26 -22.27
N LYS A 133 18.88 -0.06 -23.58
CA LYS A 133 19.59 0.77 -24.57
C LYS A 133 19.13 2.24 -24.57
N SER A 134 17.82 2.50 -24.50
CA SER A 134 17.26 3.87 -24.50
C SER A 134 17.46 4.64 -23.19
N LEU A 135 17.86 3.95 -22.11
CA LEU A 135 18.01 4.52 -20.77
C LEU A 135 19.45 4.38 -20.24
N ARG A 136 20.38 3.88 -21.06
CA ARG A 136 21.78 3.73 -20.68
C ARG A 136 22.37 5.08 -20.27
N GLY A 137 23.03 5.13 -19.11
CA GLY A 137 23.58 6.36 -18.55
C GLY A 137 22.53 7.34 -18.00
N CYS A 138 21.28 6.90 -17.85
CA CYS A 138 20.23 7.70 -17.24
C CYS A 138 20.03 7.34 -15.77
N ALA A 139 19.84 8.36 -14.95
CA ALA A 139 19.26 8.21 -13.62
C ALA A 139 17.74 8.09 -13.73
N LEU A 140 17.19 7.01 -13.17
CA LEU A 140 15.75 6.80 -13.08
C LEU A 140 15.23 7.32 -11.74
N GLY A 141 14.06 7.96 -11.77
CA GLY A 141 13.29 8.32 -10.59
C GLY A 141 12.06 7.44 -10.47
N PHE A 142 11.59 7.18 -9.26
CA PHE A 142 10.32 6.50 -8.99
C PHE A 142 9.95 6.65 -7.52
N PHE A 143 8.67 6.49 -7.20
CA PHE A 143 8.22 6.32 -5.82
C PHE A 143 7.55 4.97 -5.65
N GLY A 144 7.74 4.34 -4.49
CA GLY A 144 7.22 3.01 -4.17
C GLY A 144 6.25 3.03 -2.99
N VAL A 145 5.20 2.21 -3.04
CA VAL A 145 4.21 2.02 -1.97
C VAL A 145 4.04 0.53 -1.70
N LEU A 146 4.24 0.12 -0.44
CA LEU A 146 4.02 -1.25 0.01
C LEU A 146 2.55 -1.48 0.36
N HIS A 147 1.95 -2.52 -0.20
CA HIS A 147 0.64 -3.04 0.19
C HIS A 147 0.82 -4.45 0.76
N THR A 148 0.03 -4.82 1.77
CA THR A 148 0.17 -6.13 2.45
C THR A 148 -1.07 -7.02 2.36
N TRP A 149 -2.05 -6.63 1.56
CA TRP A 149 -3.30 -7.34 1.34
C TRP A 149 -3.71 -7.30 -0.13
N GLY A 150 -4.45 -8.30 -0.58
CA GLY A 150 -4.99 -8.36 -1.93
C GLY A 150 -6.36 -7.69 -2.06
N ARG A 151 -7.13 -8.08 -3.07
CA ARG A 151 -8.57 -7.71 -3.16
C ARG A 151 -9.35 -8.25 -1.97
N ASP A 152 -9.03 -9.49 -1.60
CA ASP A 152 -9.46 -10.13 -0.37
C ASP A 152 -8.59 -9.66 0.81
N PRO A 153 -9.14 -8.89 1.77
CA PRO A 153 -8.39 -8.39 2.90
C PRO A 153 -7.99 -9.48 3.90
N ALA A 154 -8.60 -10.68 3.85
CA ALA A 154 -8.22 -11.81 4.69
C ALA A 154 -6.89 -12.44 4.23
N VAL A 155 -6.51 -12.23 2.98
CA VAL A 155 -5.29 -12.82 2.40
C VAL A 155 -4.13 -11.84 2.55
N TYR A 156 -3.11 -12.28 3.28
CA TYR A 156 -1.82 -11.62 3.28
C TYR A 156 -1.18 -11.65 1.90
N HIS A 157 -0.88 -10.49 1.34
CA HIS A 157 -0.33 -10.38 0.00
C HIS A 157 0.62 -9.18 -0.09
N PRO A 158 1.85 -9.30 0.43
CA PRO A 158 2.85 -8.25 0.34
C PRO A 158 3.27 -8.03 -1.12
N HIS A 159 3.11 -6.81 -1.60
CA HIS A 159 3.49 -6.39 -2.93
C HIS A 159 3.81 -4.88 -2.94
N ILE A 160 4.68 -4.45 -3.85
CA ILE A 160 5.10 -3.04 -3.96
C ILE A 160 4.65 -2.48 -5.30
N HIS A 161 3.97 -1.34 -5.25
CA HIS A 161 3.62 -0.53 -6.41
C HIS A 161 4.64 0.58 -6.60
N TYR A 162 5.23 0.69 -7.77
CA TYR A 162 6.04 1.82 -8.17
C TYR A 162 5.34 2.64 -9.24
N VAL A 163 5.35 3.96 -9.08
CA VAL A 163 5.06 4.87 -10.18
C VAL A 163 6.39 5.34 -10.76
N VAL A 164 6.63 4.91 -12.00
CA VAL A 164 7.88 5.12 -12.72
C VAL A 164 7.60 6.07 -13.89
N PRO A 165 8.22 7.26 -13.95
CA PRO A 165 8.22 8.08 -15.15
C PRO A 165 8.76 7.28 -16.34
N GLY A 166 8.19 7.50 -17.52
CA GLY A 166 8.52 6.80 -18.74
C GLY A 166 9.83 7.26 -19.36
N GLY A 167 10.91 7.30 -18.59
CA GLY A 167 12.22 7.76 -19.02
C GLY A 167 13.18 7.96 -17.85
N GLY A 168 14.33 8.55 -18.14
CA GLY A 168 15.34 8.90 -17.15
C GLY A 168 16.13 10.14 -17.56
N VAL A 169 16.86 10.70 -16.61
CA VAL A 169 17.72 11.87 -16.83
C VAL A 169 19.12 11.39 -17.19
N LYS A 170 19.58 11.66 -18.40
CA LYS A 170 20.96 11.41 -18.80
C LYS A 170 21.89 12.31 -18.02
N LEU A 171 22.89 11.72 -17.39
CA LEU A 171 23.93 12.43 -16.65
C LEU A 171 25.23 12.50 -17.46
N ASP A 172 26.02 13.54 -17.23
CA ASP A 172 27.42 13.58 -17.68
C ASP A 172 28.36 12.87 -16.68
N ASP A 173 29.66 12.87 -16.98
CA ASP A 173 30.68 12.22 -16.14
C ASP A 173 30.84 12.86 -14.75
N ARG A 174 30.31 14.08 -14.55
CA ARG A 174 30.29 14.78 -13.26
C ARG A 174 29.03 14.50 -12.46
N GLY A 175 28.03 13.87 -13.08
CA GLY A 175 26.72 13.59 -12.50
C GLY A 175 25.69 14.70 -12.73
N ASP A 176 25.99 15.69 -13.57
CA ASP A 176 25.09 16.79 -13.88
C ASP A 176 24.04 16.38 -14.93
N ALA A 177 22.82 16.92 -14.81
CA ALA A 177 21.72 16.59 -15.68
C ALA A 177 21.89 17.21 -17.08
N VAL A 178 21.95 16.37 -18.12
CA VAL A 178 22.15 16.80 -19.51
C VAL A 178 20.84 16.85 -20.30
N SER A 179 20.04 15.79 -20.22
CA SER A 179 18.81 15.68 -21.04
C SER A 179 17.86 14.61 -20.50
N TRP A 180 16.58 14.75 -20.81
CA TRP A 180 15.59 13.70 -20.60
C TRP A 180 15.63 12.68 -21.74
N GLN A 181 15.69 11.39 -21.38
CA GLN A 181 15.60 10.27 -22.32
C GLN A 181 14.26 9.55 -22.12
N SER A 182 13.39 9.66 -23.12
CA SER A 182 12.04 9.10 -23.06
C SER A 182 11.99 7.66 -23.57
N THR A 183 11.12 6.86 -22.96
CA THR A 183 10.73 5.54 -23.44
C THR A 183 9.50 5.61 -24.37
N PRO A 184 9.20 4.56 -25.15
CA PRO A 184 7.88 4.42 -25.79
C PRO A 184 6.76 4.40 -24.75
N LYS A 185 5.58 4.92 -25.08
CA LYS A 185 4.44 5.03 -24.14
C LYS A 185 3.93 3.68 -23.62
N ASN A 186 4.19 2.60 -24.33
CA ASN A 186 3.71 1.25 -24.06
C ASN A 186 4.84 0.28 -23.65
N PHE A 187 6.06 0.76 -23.45
CA PHE A 187 7.20 -0.10 -23.13
C PHE A 187 8.18 0.61 -22.19
N LEU A 188 8.41 0.00 -21.02
CA LEU A 188 9.44 0.42 -20.09
C LEU A 188 10.59 -0.58 -20.05
N PHE A 189 10.30 -1.83 -19.66
CA PHE A 189 11.28 -2.92 -19.57
C PHE A 189 10.70 -4.23 -20.12
N HIS A 190 11.57 -5.17 -20.47
CA HIS A 190 11.16 -6.55 -20.70
C HIS A 190 10.81 -7.23 -19.36
N HIS A 191 9.57 -7.72 -19.24
CA HIS A 191 9.07 -8.39 -18.02
C HIS A 191 9.97 -9.53 -17.55
N ALA A 192 10.38 -10.43 -18.46
CA ALA A 192 11.19 -11.59 -18.12
C ALA A 192 12.55 -11.21 -17.50
N THR A 193 13.19 -10.16 -18.03
CA THR A 193 14.44 -9.63 -17.49
C THR A 193 14.24 -9.08 -16.09
N LEU A 194 13.21 -8.25 -15.90
CA LEU A 194 12.93 -7.63 -14.61
C LEU A 194 12.57 -8.66 -13.53
N ILE A 195 11.76 -9.67 -13.88
CA ILE A 195 11.42 -10.79 -12.98
C ILE A 195 12.68 -11.57 -12.57
N ARG A 196 13.57 -11.88 -13.52
CA ARG A 196 14.82 -12.61 -13.24
C ARG A 196 15.73 -11.83 -12.30
N VAL A 197 15.95 -10.55 -12.57
CA VAL A 197 16.80 -9.68 -11.75
C VAL A 197 16.20 -9.51 -10.35
N TYR A 198 14.89 -9.25 -10.27
CA TYR A 198 14.18 -9.12 -9.00
C TYR A 198 14.27 -10.37 -8.14
N LYS A 199 14.03 -11.54 -8.73
CA LYS A 199 14.11 -12.81 -8.02
C LYS A 199 15.52 -13.07 -7.46
N ALA A 200 16.56 -12.77 -8.24
CA ALA A 200 17.94 -12.91 -7.79
C ALA A 200 18.27 -11.93 -6.66
N LYS A 201 17.96 -10.65 -6.83
CA LYS A 201 18.21 -9.63 -5.80
C LYS A 201 17.45 -9.90 -4.52
N LEU A 202 16.18 -10.31 -4.59
CA LEU A 202 15.43 -10.66 -3.40
C LEU A 202 16.03 -11.85 -2.65
N ALA A 203 16.56 -12.84 -3.37
CA ALA A 203 17.30 -13.93 -2.74
C ALA A 203 18.53 -13.40 -2.00
N ASP A 204 19.30 -12.50 -2.60
CA ASP A 204 20.50 -11.92 -2.00
C ASP A 204 20.18 -11.05 -0.78
N GLU A 205 19.16 -10.18 -0.87
CA GLU A 205 18.69 -9.36 0.26
C GLU A 205 18.22 -10.23 1.43
N LEU A 206 17.45 -11.29 1.14
CA LEU A 206 17.00 -12.23 2.19
C LEU A 206 18.17 -13.03 2.78
N ARG A 207 19.23 -13.33 2.03
CA ARG A 207 20.44 -13.97 2.58
C ARG A 207 21.18 -13.03 3.52
N ALA A 208 21.37 -11.79 3.10
CA ALA A 208 22.01 -10.76 3.92
C ALA A 208 21.24 -10.50 5.22
N ALA A 209 19.90 -10.58 5.17
CA ALA A 209 19.04 -10.46 6.34
C ALA A 209 18.91 -11.74 7.19
N GLY A 210 19.53 -12.86 6.80
CA GLY A 210 19.39 -14.15 7.49
C GLY A 210 17.99 -14.78 7.39
N LEU A 211 17.18 -14.37 6.42
CA LEU A 211 15.79 -14.81 6.22
C LEU A 211 15.64 -15.83 5.09
N TYR A 212 16.68 -16.01 4.27
CA TYR A 212 16.63 -16.85 3.07
C TYR A 212 16.25 -18.31 3.37
N ASP A 213 16.85 -18.90 4.41
CA ASP A 213 16.63 -20.30 4.77
C ASP A 213 15.24 -20.56 5.38
N GLY A 214 14.55 -19.49 5.82
CA GLY A 214 13.15 -19.55 6.22
C GLY A 214 12.19 -19.76 5.03
N VAL A 215 12.64 -19.46 3.80
CA VAL A 215 11.84 -19.64 2.58
C VAL A 215 12.05 -21.06 2.03
N PRO A 216 11.00 -21.90 1.93
CA PRO A 216 11.17 -23.26 1.44
C PRO A 216 11.76 -23.30 0.03
N LYS A 217 12.74 -24.19 -0.22
CA LYS A 217 13.51 -24.24 -1.47
C LYS A 217 12.62 -24.30 -2.72
N GLN A 218 11.51 -25.04 -2.67
CA GLN A 218 10.56 -25.14 -3.79
C GLN A 218 9.90 -23.81 -4.17
N VAL A 219 9.81 -22.84 -3.26
CA VAL A 219 9.25 -21.51 -3.53
C VAL A 219 10.13 -20.74 -4.52
N TRP A 220 11.44 -20.93 -4.45
CA TRP A 220 12.38 -20.36 -5.42
C TRP A 220 12.26 -21.00 -6.81
N GLY A 221 11.56 -22.13 -6.96
CA GLY A 221 11.21 -22.69 -8.26
C GLY A 221 9.96 -22.04 -8.89
N LYS A 222 9.14 -21.33 -8.10
CA LYS A 222 7.88 -20.75 -8.57
C LYS A 222 8.07 -19.51 -9.43
N HIS A 223 6.99 -19.16 -10.14
CA HIS A 223 6.88 -17.92 -10.89
C HIS A 223 6.75 -16.73 -9.94
N PHE A 224 7.65 -15.78 -10.12
CA PHE A 224 7.52 -14.43 -9.57
C PHE A 224 6.81 -13.56 -10.61
N VAL A 225 6.02 -12.61 -10.14
CA VAL A 225 5.24 -11.73 -11.01
C VAL A 225 5.73 -10.31 -10.82
N VAL A 226 6.11 -9.69 -11.94
CA VAL A 226 6.27 -8.25 -12.04
C VAL A 226 5.38 -7.77 -13.17
N ASP A 227 4.39 -6.95 -12.82
CA ASP A 227 3.46 -6.34 -13.76
C ASP A 227 3.91 -4.92 -14.09
N ILE A 228 3.80 -4.54 -15.36
CA ILE A 228 4.23 -3.23 -15.87
C ILE A 228 3.08 -2.69 -16.72
N GLN A 229 2.37 -1.70 -16.19
CA GLN A 229 1.21 -1.13 -16.86
C GLN A 229 1.49 0.32 -17.27
N PRO A 230 1.32 0.69 -18.55
CA PRO A 230 1.31 2.10 -18.94
C PRO A 230 0.06 2.78 -18.37
N VAL A 231 0.24 3.92 -17.70
CA VAL A 231 -0.86 4.63 -17.01
C VAL A 231 -1.09 6.04 -17.55
N GLY A 232 -0.34 6.46 -18.56
CA GLY A 232 -0.41 7.82 -19.07
C GLY A 232 0.11 8.80 -18.03
N HIS A 233 -0.72 9.69 -17.50
CA HIS A 233 -0.31 10.62 -16.46
C HIS A 233 -0.20 9.94 -15.09
N GLY A 234 0.76 10.36 -14.26
CA GLY A 234 0.98 9.77 -12.94
C GLY A 234 -0.09 10.14 -11.90
N VAL A 235 -0.82 11.25 -12.09
CA VAL A 235 -1.77 11.78 -11.08
C VAL A 235 -2.92 10.81 -10.76
N PRO A 236 -3.63 10.22 -11.74
CA PRO A 236 -4.66 9.21 -11.44
C PRO A 236 -4.11 8.02 -10.65
N THR A 237 -2.94 7.50 -11.04
CA THR A 237 -2.28 6.39 -10.34
C THR A 237 -1.87 6.77 -8.92
N LEU A 238 -1.39 7.99 -8.72
CA LEU A 238 -1.05 8.51 -7.41
C LEU A 238 -2.28 8.61 -6.49
N LYS A 239 -3.39 9.13 -7.02
CA LYS A 239 -4.68 9.15 -6.31
C LYS A 239 -5.20 7.75 -5.99
N TYR A 240 -4.97 6.79 -6.88
CA TYR A 240 -5.28 5.38 -6.65
C TYR A 240 -4.43 4.77 -5.52
N LEU A 241 -3.14 5.12 -5.43
CA LEU A 241 -2.22 4.59 -4.42
C LEU A 241 -2.32 5.29 -3.05
N ALA A 242 -2.72 6.55 -3.02
CA ALA A 242 -2.75 7.36 -1.79
C ALA A 242 -3.54 6.73 -0.62
N PRO A 243 -4.72 6.08 -0.84
CA PRO A 243 -5.42 5.38 0.21
C PRO A 243 -4.57 4.32 0.91
N TYR A 244 -3.61 3.68 0.25
CA TYR A 244 -2.82 2.63 0.89
C TYR A 244 -1.65 3.16 1.74
N VAL A 245 -1.27 4.43 1.53
CA VAL A 245 -0.25 5.10 2.36
C VAL A 245 -0.83 5.47 3.73
N HIS A 246 -2.09 5.91 3.74
CA HIS A 246 -2.74 6.53 4.90
C HIS A 246 -4.02 5.84 5.38
N ARG A 247 -4.47 4.76 4.73
CA ARG A 247 -5.63 3.97 5.13
C ARG A 247 -5.30 2.48 5.22
N VAL A 248 -6.23 1.75 5.81
CA VAL A 248 -6.14 0.33 6.16
C VAL A 248 -6.75 -0.59 5.13
N ALA A 249 -6.55 -1.90 5.33
CA ALA A 249 -7.05 -2.97 4.48
C ALA A 249 -8.54 -2.90 4.15
N ILE A 250 -9.38 -2.40 5.08
CA ILE A 250 -10.83 -2.29 4.89
C ILE A 250 -11.27 -0.84 5.11
N ASN A 251 -11.90 -0.26 4.09
CA ASN A 251 -12.50 1.08 4.16
C ASN A 251 -13.99 0.99 4.52
N ASN A 252 -14.56 2.05 5.10
CA ASN A 252 -15.98 2.10 5.45
C ASN A 252 -16.90 1.86 4.26
N SER A 253 -16.52 2.30 3.06
CA SER A 253 -17.28 2.07 1.83
C SER A 253 -17.43 0.59 1.46
N ARG A 254 -16.67 -0.31 2.10
CA ARG A 254 -16.81 -1.76 1.93
C ARG A 254 -17.79 -2.38 2.93
N ILE A 255 -18.24 -1.65 3.95
CA ILE A 255 -19.22 -2.15 4.93
C ILE A 255 -20.62 -1.79 4.42
N VAL A 256 -21.43 -2.82 4.19
CA VAL A 256 -22.81 -2.69 3.68
C VAL A 256 -23.80 -2.65 4.83
N SER A 257 -23.66 -3.54 5.80
CA SER A 257 -24.48 -3.59 7.01
C SER A 257 -23.66 -4.11 8.20
N VAL A 258 -24.12 -3.73 9.39
CA VAL A 258 -23.67 -4.24 10.69
C VAL A 258 -24.94 -4.39 11.50
N ASP A 259 -25.26 -5.61 11.93
CA ASP A 259 -26.36 -5.88 12.85
C ASP A 259 -25.85 -6.60 14.10
N GLU A 260 -26.76 -7.20 14.88
CA GLU A 260 -26.40 -7.85 16.14
C GLU A 260 -25.63 -9.16 15.95
N ALA A 261 -25.81 -9.83 14.81
CA ALA A 261 -25.30 -11.16 14.53
C ALA A 261 -24.17 -11.17 13.50
N GLU A 262 -24.19 -10.27 12.50
CA GLU A 262 -23.27 -10.33 11.37
C GLU A 262 -22.79 -8.97 10.86
N VAL A 263 -21.69 -9.00 10.11
CA VAL A 263 -21.19 -7.89 9.30
C VAL A 263 -21.18 -8.31 7.84
N THR A 264 -21.91 -7.57 6.99
CA THR A 264 -21.84 -7.76 5.53
C THR A 264 -20.93 -6.72 4.89
N GLY A 265 -19.95 -7.18 4.12
CA GLY A 265 -19.05 -6.31 3.36
C GLY A 265 -18.80 -6.75 1.92
N VAL A 266 -18.27 -5.84 1.10
CA VAL A 266 -17.89 -6.08 -0.30
C VAL A 266 -16.41 -6.43 -0.41
N VAL A 267 -16.10 -7.58 -1.00
CA VAL A 267 -14.71 -8.07 -1.16
C VAL A 267 -14.16 -7.77 -2.57
N SER A 268 -15.03 -7.78 -3.58
CA SER A 268 -14.74 -7.38 -4.96
C SER A 268 -16.02 -6.97 -5.68
N SER A 269 -15.93 -6.33 -6.85
CA SER A 269 -17.09 -5.95 -7.68
C SER A 269 -18.06 -7.14 -7.83
N GLY A 270 -19.19 -7.08 -7.13
CA GLY A 270 -20.26 -8.08 -7.16
C GLY A 270 -20.17 -9.26 -6.17
N ARG A 271 -19.18 -9.30 -5.25
CA ARG A 271 -19.05 -10.39 -4.26
C ARG A 271 -19.09 -9.84 -2.83
N SER A 272 -20.12 -10.21 -2.08
CA SER A 272 -20.23 -9.94 -0.64
C SER A 272 -19.60 -11.07 0.17
N LEU A 273 -19.13 -10.72 1.36
CA LEU A 273 -18.77 -11.65 2.43
C LEU A 273 -19.57 -11.23 3.66
N THR A 274 -20.27 -12.20 4.22
CA THR A 274 -20.90 -12.10 5.54
C THR A 274 -19.98 -12.84 6.52
N VAL A 275 -19.70 -12.20 7.65
CA VAL A 275 -18.89 -12.78 8.71
C VAL A 275 -19.70 -12.68 10.00
N ASP A 276 -19.83 -13.83 10.66
CA ASP A 276 -20.42 -14.01 11.99
C ASP A 276 -19.41 -13.64 13.10
#